data_AF-A0A6J1MWV2-F1
#
_entry.id   AF-A0A6J1MWV2-F1
#
_cell.length_a   1.000
_cell.length_b   1.000
_cell.length_c   1.000
_cell.angle_alpha   90.00
_cell.angle_beta   90.00
_cell.angle_gamma   90.00
#
_symmetry.space_group_name_H-M   'P 1'
#
loop_
_entity.id
_entity.type
_entity.pdbx_description
1 polymer ?
#
loop_
_entity_poly.entity_id
_entity_poly.type
_entity_poly.pdbx_seq_one_letter_code
_entity_poly.pdbx_strand_id
1 'polypeptide(L)'
;MTAKKKQFKNGQLKAELTKELNFVKNLFTMFTLPIQKKGENDNNMDFEITNNKSQGEEKQLPQRARSILELEEKLEKMKSQNNFNLKSKLAKKSLTSKLNKKIKKRERVKLNKHKVKAAIENCSEVKETKMKPNVNTTKPIFNNEGKLVFSKFDFAKLGEKDRGNKSQKDPKKILDNLKQQEEKLQKLAEVDSERANELKEKAAWKNILQKAEGEKVKDDPSLLKKSIKKMEQKKKTSQKKWEGRIQNVQKKKEERQNKRRENISKKKKEKKAKVVKAAVKRGRVVI
;
A
#
# COMPACT_ATOMS: atom_id res chain seq x y z
N MET A 1 23.78 -12.28 56.61
CA MET A 1 24.74 -12.80 55.61
C MET A 1 24.80 -11.84 54.43
N THR A 2 25.88 -11.07 54.31
CA THR A 2 26.03 -10.04 53.26
C THR A 2 26.45 -10.69 51.94
N ALA A 3 25.65 -10.53 50.90
CA ALA A 3 25.91 -11.06 49.58
C ALA A 3 27.11 -10.34 48.93
N LYS A 4 28.24 -11.05 48.79
CA LYS A 4 29.41 -10.57 48.06
C LYS A 4 29.03 -10.32 46.59
N LYS A 5 28.98 -9.04 46.16
CA LYS A 5 28.88 -8.67 44.74
C LYS A 5 30.10 -9.22 44.00
N LYS A 6 29.87 -10.21 43.14
CA LYS A 6 30.89 -10.81 42.28
C LYS A 6 31.39 -9.73 41.32
N GLN A 7 32.64 -9.31 41.46
CA GLN A 7 33.23 -8.30 40.57
C GLN A 7 33.26 -8.86 39.15
N PHE A 8 32.60 -8.16 38.22
CA PHE A 8 32.62 -8.48 36.80
C PHE A 8 34.05 -8.29 36.28
N LYS A 9 34.65 -9.35 35.75
CA LYS A 9 35.99 -9.29 35.16
C LYS A 9 35.89 -8.61 33.79
N ASN A 10 36.03 -7.29 33.77
CA ASN A 10 35.93 -6.46 32.55
C ASN A 10 36.80 -6.96 31.38
N GLY A 11 37.92 -7.63 31.66
CA GLY A 11 38.76 -8.25 30.63
C GLY A 11 38.08 -9.40 29.89
N GLN A 12 37.25 -10.20 30.56
CA GLN A 12 36.50 -11.30 29.94
C GLN A 12 35.42 -10.75 29.01
N LEU A 13 34.70 -9.71 29.44
CA LEU A 13 33.71 -9.02 28.62
C LEU A 13 34.33 -8.42 27.36
N LYS A 14 35.51 -7.80 27.49
CA LYS A 14 36.25 -7.25 26.34
C LYS A 14 36.64 -8.35 25.35
N ALA A 15 37.08 -9.51 25.84
CA ALA A 15 37.44 -10.65 24.99
C ALA A 15 36.22 -11.27 24.30
N GLU A 16 35.05 -11.24 24.93
CA GLU A 16 33.80 -11.73 24.34
C GLU A 16 33.27 -10.77 23.27
N LEU A 17 33.30 -9.47 23.55
CA LEU A 17 32.94 -8.42 22.59
C LEU A 17 33.84 -8.42 21.35
N THR A 18 35.14 -8.68 21.49
CA THR A 18 36.04 -8.78 20.33
C THR A 18 35.78 -10.04 19.50
N LYS A 19 35.39 -11.16 20.11
CA LYS A 19 34.97 -12.37 19.40
C LYS A 19 33.70 -12.12 18.57
N GLU A 20 32.68 -11.51 19.18
CA GLU A 20 31.44 -11.14 18.50
C GLU A 20 31.67 -10.16 17.34
N LEU A 21 32.51 -9.14 17.55
CA LEU A 21 32.86 -8.16 16.52
C LEU A 21 33.59 -8.82 15.34
N ASN A 22 34.52 -9.74 15.61
CA ASN A 22 35.20 -10.50 14.57
C ASN A 22 34.25 -11.44 13.82
N PHE A 23 33.31 -12.09 14.51
CA PHE A 23 32.26 -12.89 13.88
C PHE A 23 31.41 -12.07 12.91
N VAL A 24 30.93 -10.90 13.35
CA VAL A 24 30.11 -10.00 12.53
C VAL A 24 30.89 -9.47 11.32
N LYS A 25 32.16 -9.09 11.50
CA LYS A 25 33.04 -8.70 10.38
C LYS A 25 33.17 -9.82 9.35
N ASN A 26 33.38 -11.06 9.80
CA ASN A 26 33.49 -12.20 8.91
C ASN A 26 32.16 -12.55 8.21
N LEU A 27 31.03 -12.26 8.86
CA LEU A 27 29.71 -12.40 8.24
C LEU A 27 29.53 -11.36 7.12
N PHE A 28 29.95 -10.11 7.34
CA PHE A 28 29.88 -9.05 6.32
C PHE A 28 30.88 -9.22 5.17
N THR A 29 32.00 -9.91 5.34
CA THR A 29 32.88 -10.27 4.22
C THR A 29 32.28 -11.38 3.35
N MET A 30 31.55 -12.32 3.93
CA MET A 30 30.82 -13.37 3.21
C MET A 30 29.58 -12.83 2.48
N PHE A 31 28.98 -11.75 2.99
CA PHE A 31 27.87 -11.04 2.35
C PHE A 31 28.35 -9.78 1.62
N THR A 32 28.66 -9.89 0.32
CA THR A 32 28.90 -8.70 -0.51
C THR A 32 27.58 -7.95 -0.72
N LEU A 33 27.36 -6.89 0.07
CA LEU A 33 26.27 -5.94 -0.22
C LEU A 33 26.59 -5.26 -1.57
N PRO A 34 25.64 -5.20 -2.52
CA PRO A 34 25.86 -4.50 -3.77
C PRO A 34 26.05 -3.01 -3.48
N ILE A 35 27.30 -2.57 -3.52
CA ILE A 35 27.65 -1.15 -3.52
C ILE A 35 27.03 -0.56 -4.78
N GLN A 36 26.00 0.27 -4.63
CA GLN A 36 25.51 1.09 -5.72
C GLN A 36 26.66 2.02 -6.15
N LYS A 37 27.41 1.61 -7.18
CA LYS A 37 28.30 2.52 -7.90
C LYS A 37 27.41 3.61 -8.47
N LYS A 38 27.53 4.81 -7.92
CA LYS A 38 26.97 6.03 -8.49
C LYS A 38 27.78 6.31 -9.77
N GLY A 39 27.37 5.69 -10.87
CA GLY A 39 27.96 5.88 -12.19
C GLY A 39 27.48 7.19 -12.80
N GLU A 40 28.40 7.91 -13.43
CA GLU A 40 28.24 9.24 -14.03
C GLU A 40 27.45 9.26 -15.35
N ASN A 41 26.64 8.24 -15.68
CA ASN A 41 26.09 8.07 -17.04
C ASN A 41 24.55 7.89 -17.12
N ASP A 42 23.78 8.57 -16.28
CA ASP A 42 22.29 8.57 -16.35
C ASP A 42 21.72 9.88 -16.96
N ASN A 43 22.47 10.57 -17.82
CA ASN A 43 22.01 11.82 -18.47
C ASN A 43 21.41 11.64 -19.86
N ASN A 44 21.07 10.43 -20.31
CA ASN A 44 20.44 10.29 -21.62
C ASN A 44 19.47 9.12 -21.68
N MET A 45 18.20 9.36 -21.32
CA MET A 45 17.01 8.73 -21.90
C MET A 45 15.75 9.32 -21.21
N ASP A 46 15.45 10.60 -21.47
CA ASP A 46 14.08 11.10 -21.27
C ASP A 46 13.39 11.16 -22.64
N PHE A 47 12.37 10.31 -22.78
CA PHE A 47 11.49 10.25 -23.94
C PHE A 47 10.40 11.30 -23.73
N GLU A 48 10.48 12.41 -24.46
CA GLU A 48 9.46 13.47 -24.41
C GLU A 48 8.15 12.98 -25.04
N ILE A 49 7.08 12.97 -24.24
CA ILE A 49 5.70 13.01 -24.72
C ILE A 49 5.23 14.45 -24.50
N THR A 50 5.28 15.28 -25.53
CA THR A 50 4.67 16.61 -25.50
C THR A 50 3.50 16.66 -26.47
N ASN A 51 2.30 16.74 -25.87
CA ASN A 51 1.07 17.12 -26.51
C ASN A 51 1.15 18.63 -26.78
N ASN A 52 0.96 19.04 -28.03
CA ASN A 52 1.00 20.44 -28.46
C ASN A 52 -0.09 21.28 -27.78
N LYS A 53 0.31 22.29 -26.99
CA LYS A 53 -0.36 23.60 -26.93
C LYS A 53 0.48 24.65 -26.19
N SER A 54 0.29 25.89 -26.62
CA SER A 54 0.74 27.20 -26.11
C SER A 54 2.21 27.60 -26.33
N GLN A 55 2.40 28.41 -27.37
CA GLN A 55 3.47 29.39 -27.52
C GLN A 55 3.27 30.56 -26.55
N GLY A 56 4.36 31.09 -26.00
CA GLY A 56 4.40 32.40 -25.35
C GLY A 56 5.30 32.46 -24.11
N GLU A 57 6.55 32.92 -24.33
CA GLU A 57 7.51 33.58 -23.42
C GLU A 57 8.93 33.02 -23.57
N GLU A 58 9.77 33.71 -24.34
CA GLU A 58 11.23 33.52 -24.32
C GLU A 58 11.76 33.92 -22.94
N LYS A 59 12.01 32.93 -22.08
CA LYS A 59 12.82 33.14 -20.88
C LYS A 59 14.29 32.99 -21.28
N GLN A 60 14.98 34.12 -21.34
CA GLN A 60 16.43 34.15 -21.50
C GLN A 60 17.08 33.27 -20.44
N LEU A 61 17.88 32.29 -20.89
CA LEU A 61 18.66 31.42 -20.03
C LEU A 61 19.72 32.26 -19.29
N PRO A 62 20.02 31.97 -18.02
CA PRO A 62 20.96 32.76 -17.25
C PRO A 62 22.37 32.67 -17.84
N GLN A 63 22.98 33.82 -18.13
CA GLN A 63 24.37 33.89 -18.59
C GLN A 63 25.34 33.36 -17.51
N ARG A 64 26.39 32.69 -17.99
CA ARG A 64 27.50 32.16 -17.18
C ARG A 64 28.31 33.33 -16.62
N ALA A 65 28.74 33.23 -15.36
CA ALA A 65 29.57 34.25 -14.70
C ALA A 65 30.87 34.44 -15.48
N ARG A 66 31.31 35.70 -15.65
CA ARG A 66 32.47 36.06 -16.48
C ARG A 66 33.76 36.15 -15.67
N SER A 67 33.68 36.40 -14.36
CA SER A 67 34.82 36.50 -13.44
C SER A 67 34.67 35.59 -12.22
N ILE A 68 35.79 35.21 -11.60
CA ILE A 68 35.83 34.35 -10.41
C ILE A 68 35.12 35.02 -9.22
N LEU A 69 35.30 36.33 -9.04
CA LEU A 69 34.63 37.10 -7.98
C LEU A 69 33.11 37.13 -8.17
N GLU A 70 32.65 37.28 -9.42
CA GLU A 70 31.23 37.27 -9.77
C GLU A 70 30.62 35.87 -9.54
N LEU A 71 31.41 34.81 -9.77
CA LEU A 71 31.02 33.43 -9.49
C LEU A 71 30.91 33.19 -7.99
N GLU A 72 31.86 33.68 -7.20
CA GLU A 72 31.88 33.57 -5.74
C GLU A 72 30.68 34.30 -5.11
N GLU A 73 30.43 35.55 -5.50
CA GLU A 73 29.29 36.34 -5.03
C GLU A 73 27.95 35.68 -5.41
N LYS A 74 27.86 35.09 -6.61
CA LYS A 74 26.68 34.35 -7.07
C LYS A 74 26.48 33.04 -6.27
N LEU A 75 27.56 32.34 -5.92
CA LEU A 75 27.52 31.17 -5.05
C LEU A 75 27.11 31.53 -3.61
N GLU A 76 27.59 32.65 -3.07
CA GLU A 76 27.18 33.14 -1.76
C GLU A 76 25.71 33.58 -1.72
N LYS A 77 25.23 34.25 -2.78
CA LYS A 77 23.79 34.53 -2.97
C LYS A 77 22.96 33.26 -3.06
N MET A 78 23.44 32.22 -3.76
CA MET A 78 22.76 30.92 -3.83
C MET A 78 22.77 30.17 -2.48
N LYS A 79 23.85 30.28 -1.70
CA LYS A 79 23.98 29.69 -0.36
C LYS A 79 23.11 30.40 0.68
N SER A 80 23.03 31.73 0.63
CA SER A 80 22.19 32.54 1.52
C SER A 80 20.69 32.45 1.18
N GLN A 81 20.35 32.20 -0.09
CA GLN A 81 19.00 31.79 -0.51
C GLN A 81 18.73 30.35 -0.09
N ASN A 82 18.50 30.16 1.21
CA ASN A 82 18.42 28.91 1.96
C ASN A 82 17.22 28.01 1.59
N ASN A 83 17.07 27.63 0.31
CA ASN A 83 15.90 26.95 -0.25
C ASN A 83 16.23 25.88 -1.32
N PHE A 84 17.48 25.42 -1.45
CA PHE A 84 17.85 24.41 -2.45
C PHE A 84 18.35 23.10 -1.84
N ASN A 85 17.52 22.48 -1.00
CA ASN A 85 17.58 21.03 -0.87
C ASN A 85 16.22 20.44 -1.21
N LEU A 86 16.14 19.67 -2.29
CA LEU A 86 14.91 18.96 -2.70
C LEU A 86 14.37 18.10 -1.55
N LYS A 87 15.27 17.53 -0.73
CA LYS A 87 14.92 16.76 0.47
C LYS A 87 14.23 17.62 1.53
N SER A 88 14.67 18.86 1.74
CA SER A 88 14.05 19.78 2.72
C SER A 88 12.71 20.32 2.20
N LYS A 89 12.59 20.63 0.90
CA LYS A 89 11.32 20.99 0.25
C LYS A 89 10.29 19.86 0.31
N LEU A 90 10.69 18.62 0.05
CA LEU A 90 9.81 17.45 0.16
C LEU A 90 9.43 17.14 1.62
N ALA A 91 10.38 17.27 2.55
CA ALA A 91 10.10 17.13 3.99
C ALA A 91 9.08 18.16 4.47
N LYS A 92 9.27 19.46 4.13
CA LYS A 92 8.35 20.55 4.44
C LYS A 92 6.96 20.31 3.83
N LYS A 93 6.86 19.94 2.54
CA LYS A 93 5.58 19.60 1.87
C LYS A 93 4.86 18.41 2.53
N SER A 94 5.61 17.39 2.96
CA SER A 94 5.03 16.23 3.66
C SER A 94 4.56 16.57 5.08
N LEU A 95 5.28 17.45 5.77
CA LEU A 95 4.97 17.87 7.13
C LEU A 95 3.77 18.81 7.16
N THR A 96 3.69 19.79 6.23
CA THR A 96 2.55 20.69 6.08
C THR A 96 1.29 19.93 5.68
N SER A 97 1.39 18.96 4.77
CA SER A 97 0.27 18.07 4.41
C SER A 97 -0.22 17.23 5.60
N LYS A 98 0.71 16.67 6.39
CA LYS A 98 0.36 15.93 7.63
C LYS A 98 -0.26 16.85 8.69
N LEU A 99 0.23 18.08 8.83
CA LEU A 99 -0.28 19.08 9.77
C LEU A 99 -1.69 19.52 9.38
N ASN A 100 -1.92 19.85 8.11
CA ASN A 100 -3.24 20.18 7.57
C ASN A 100 -4.23 19.02 7.70
N LYS A 101 -3.78 17.77 7.51
CA LYS A 101 -4.61 16.57 7.74
C LYS A 101 -4.97 16.39 9.22
N LYS A 102 -4.04 16.70 10.14
CA LYS A 102 -4.30 16.70 11.59
C LYS A 102 -5.25 17.84 12.00
N ILE A 103 -5.10 19.03 11.45
CA ILE A 103 -6.01 20.17 11.68
C ILE A 103 -7.42 19.81 11.22
N LYS A 104 -7.60 19.38 9.96
CA LYS A 104 -8.92 18.97 9.43
C LYS A 104 -9.54 17.83 10.23
N LYS A 105 -8.74 16.88 10.76
CA LYS A 105 -9.24 15.82 11.63
C LYS A 105 -9.69 16.36 12.99
N ARG A 106 -8.91 17.26 13.61
CA ARG A 106 -9.27 17.91 14.88
C ARG A 106 -10.53 18.75 14.73
N GLU A 107 -10.66 19.49 13.63
CA GLU A 107 -11.83 20.31 13.30
C GLU A 107 -13.10 19.44 13.14
N ARG A 108 -13.03 18.33 12.41
CA ARG A 108 -14.15 17.36 12.31
C ARG A 108 -14.54 16.75 13.66
N VAL A 109 -13.57 16.44 14.52
CA VAL A 109 -13.85 15.92 15.86
C VAL A 109 -14.46 17.00 16.75
N LYS A 110 -14.01 18.26 16.65
CA LYS A 110 -14.62 19.39 17.37
C LYS A 110 -16.06 19.64 16.89
N LEU A 111 -16.30 19.64 15.58
CA LEU A 111 -17.65 19.78 15.01
C LEU A 111 -18.57 18.63 15.45
N ASN A 112 -18.09 17.38 15.43
CA ASN A 112 -18.88 16.25 15.92
C ASN A 112 -19.12 16.32 17.44
N LYS A 113 -18.14 16.79 18.23
CA LYS A 113 -18.33 17.02 19.68
C LYS A 113 -19.33 18.13 19.96
N HIS A 114 -19.33 19.22 19.19
CA HIS A 114 -20.33 20.29 19.31
C HIS A 114 -21.72 19.80 18.88
N LYS A 115 -21.83 19.00 17.83
CA LYS A 115 -23.11 18.38 17.43
C LYS A 115 -23.66 17.41 18.47
N VAL A 116 -22.80 16.61 19.10
CA VAL A 116 -23.19 15.69 20.19
C VAL A 116 -23.51 16.47 21.46
N LYS A 117 -22.78 17.54 21.81
CA LYS A 117 -23.11 18.40 22.95
C LYS A 117 -24.41 19.17 22.75
N ALA A 118 -24.66 19.73 21.56
CA ALA A 118 -25.93 20.37 21.22
C ALA A 118 -27.10 19.36 21.22
N ALA A 119 -26.85 18.10 20.87
CA ALA A 119 -27.86 17.04 20.99
C ALA A 119 -28.11 16.60 22.45
N ILE A 120 -27.13 16.75 23.34
CA ILE A 120 -27.26 16.44 24.78
C ILE A 120 -27.91 17.62 25.53
N GLU A 121 -27.60 18.88 25.18
CA GLU A 121 -28.26 20.07 25.74
C GLU A 121 -29.74 20.17 25.32
N ASN A 122 -30.13 19.63 24.17
CA ASN A 122 -31.53 19.55 23.76
C ASN A 122 -32.30 18.35 24.34
N CYS A 123 -31.71 17.59 25.28
CA CYS A 123 -32.32 16.38 25.83
C CYS A 123 -32.24 16.29 27.37
N SER A 124 -32.00 17.41 28.06
CA SER A 124 -32.02 17.49 29.52
C SER A 124 -33.29 18.16 30.02
N GLU A 125 -34.42 17.50 29.81
CA GLU A 125 -35.54 17.57 30.73
C GLU A 125 -36.03 16.13 30.98
N VAL A 126 -36.03 15.75 32.27
CA VAL A 126 -36.71 14.60 32.88
C VAL A 126 -35.91 13.28 33.09
N LYS A 127 -35.74 12.99 34.40
CA LYS A 127 -35.58 11.72 35.14
C LYS A 127 -34.17 11.20 35.50
N GLU A 128 -33.82 11.50 36.76
CA GLU A 128 -32.87 10.78 37.59
C GLU A 128 -33.30 9.34 37.83
N THR A 129 -32.41 8.38 37.56
CA THR A 129 -32.45 7.06 38.20
C THR A 129 -31.06 6.71 38.74
N LYS A 130 -31.05 6.23 39.99
CA LYS A 130 -29.89 6.05 40.84
C LYS A 130 -28.88 5.06 40.25
N MET A 131 -27.63 5.49 40.10
CA MET A 131 -26.50 4.61 39.73
C MET A 131 -26.00 3.88 40.98
N LYS A 132 -26.01 2.55 40.96
CA LYS A 132 -25.24 1.72 41.91
C LYS A 132 -23.77 1.65 41.45
N PRO A 133 -22.79 1.65 42.35
CA PRO A 133 -21.39 1.48 41.96
C PRO A 133 -21.16 0.05 41.46
N ASN A 134 -20.99 -0.10 40.15
CA ASN A 134 -20.63 -1.38 39.52
C ASN A 134 -19.15 -1.67 39.77
N VAL A 135 -18.88 -2.42 40.83
CA VAL A 135 -17.59 -3.06 41.06
C VAL A 135 -17.43 -4.12 39.98
N ASN A 136 -16.67 -3.80 38.93
CA ASN A 136 -16.38 -4.70 37.84
C ASN A 136 -15.49 -5.86 38.33
N THR A 137 -16.10 -6.90 38.91
CA THR A 137 -15.48 -8.21 39.01
C THR A 137 -15.42 -8.77 37.60
N THR A 138 -14.23 -8.79 37.01
CA THR A 138 -14.03 -9.32 35.66
C THR A 138 -14.39 -10.79 35.66
N LYS A 139 -15.44 -11.16 34.91
CA LYS A 139 -15.83 -12.56 34.73
C LYS A 139 -14.63 -13.35 34.19
N PRO A 140 -14.39 -14.58 34.69
CA PRO A 140 -13.33 -15.44 34.17
C PRO A 140 -13.54 -15.73 32.69
N ILE A 141 -12.48 -15.60 31.89
CA ILE A 141 -12.49 -15.84 30.44
C ILE A 141 -12.11 -17.29 30.20
N PHE A 142 -12.91 -18.03 29.43
CA PHE A 142 -12.68 -19.43 29.10
C PHE A 142 -12.35 -19.59 27.61
N ASN A 143 -11.46 -20.54 27.30
CA ASN A 143 -11.21 -20.99 25.93
C ASN A 143 -12.36 -21.86 25.41
N ASN A 144 -12.35 -22.18 24.11
CA ASN A 144 -13.30 -23.12 23.47
C ASN A 144 -13.34 -24.52 24.12
N GLU A 145 -12.28 -24.89 24.86
CA GLU A 145 -12.17 -26.15 25.62
C GLU A 145 -12.65 -26.01 27.09
N GLY A 146 -13.22 -24.88 27.49
CA GLY A 146 -13.70 -24.63 28.85
C GLY A 146 -12.60 -24.35 29.89
N LYS A 147 -11.33 -24.25 29.47
CA LYS A 147 -10.19 -23.90 30.35
C LYS A 147 -10.13 -22.40 30.59
N LEU A 148 -9.92 -21.99 31.84
CA LEU A 148 -9.77 -20.59 32.22
C LEU A 148 -8.44 -20.04 31.69
N VAL A 149 -8.49 -18.93 30.96
CA VAL A 149 -7.32 -18.31 30.35
C VAL A 149 -7.21 -16.85 30.77
N PHE A 150 -6.05 -16.49 31.29
CA PHE A 150 -5.71 -15.14 31.77
C PHE A 150 -5.47 -14.12 30.63
N SER A 151 -5.95 -14.41 29.43
CA SER A 151 -5.85 -13.50 28.28
C SER A 151 -6.92 -12.43 28.40
N LYS A 152 -6.55 -11.17 28.16
CA LYS A 152 -7.50 -10.04 28.08
C LYS A 152 -8.39 -10.07 26.83
N PHE A 153 -8.18 -11.04 25.95
CA PHE A 153 -8.96 -11.27 24.73
C PHE A 153 -9.79 -12.54 24.88
N ASP A 154 -11.10 -12.38 24.71
CA ASP A 154 -12.07 -13.47 24.64
C ASP A 154 -12.13 -13.99 23.18
N PHE A 155 -11.65 -15.21 22.96
CA PHE A 155 -11.65 -15.87 21.65
C PHE A 155 -12.95 -16.64 21.38
N ALA A 156 -13.79 -16.89 22.38
CA ALA A 156 -15.04 -17.62 22.21
C ALA A 156 -16.03 -16.84 21.31
N LYS A 157 -16.04 -15.51 21.42
CA LYS A 157 -16.87 -14.62 20.58
C LYS A 157 -16.34 -14.38 19.17
N LEU A 158 -15.18 -14.95 18.79
CA LEU A 158 -14.61 -14.71 17.46
C LEU A 158 -15.36 -15.48 16.35
N GLY A 159 -16.10 -16.53 16.70
CA GLY A 159 -16.93 -17.34 15.81
C GLY A 159 -18.37 -16.83 15.66
N GLU A 160 -18.99 -16.43 16.77
CA GLU A 160 -20.28 -15.73 16.80
C GLU A 160 -20.08 -14.24 16.53
N LYS A 161 -19.66 -13.91 15.31
CA LYS A 161 -20.01 -12.58 14.79
C LYS A 161 -21.52 -12.56 14.69
N ASP A 162 -22.15 -11.64 15.41
CA ASP A 162 -23.40 -11.02 14.99
C ASP A 162 -23.22 -10.63 13.52
N ARG A 163 -23.60 -11.52 12.61
CA ARG A 163 -23.73 -11.21 11.20
C ARG A 163 -25.05 -10.47 11.08
N GLY A 164 -25.18 -9.35 11.78
CA GLY A 164 -26.30 -8.43 11.63
C GLY A 164 -26.51 -8.26 10.13
N ASN A 165 -27.69 -8.67 9.67
CA ASN A 165 -28.06 -8.97 8.29
C ASN A 165 -27.20 -8.20 7.30
N LYS A 166 -26.06 -8.76 6.90
CA LYS A 166 -25.15 -8.06 5.98
C LYS A 166 -25.82 -8.14 4.63
N SER A 167 -26.55 -7.07 4.28
CA SER A 167 -27.09 -6.83 2.95
C SER A 167 -26.10 -7.34 1.90
N GLN A 168 -26.62 -8.19 1.01
CA GLN A 168 -25.86 -8.99 0.05
C GLN A 168 -24.91 -8.08 -0.72
N LYS A 169 -23.60 -8.19 -0.49
CA LYS A 169 -22.63 -7.19 -1.00
C LYS A 169 -22.32 -7.33 -2.48
N ASP A 170 -22.60 -8.50 -3.06
CA ASP A 170 -22.22 -8.84 -4.43
C ASP A 170 -23.13 -8.13 -5.44
N PRO A 171 -22.59 -7.24 -6.30
CA PRO A 171 -23.41 -6.45 -7.22
C PRO A 171 -24.11 -7.29 -8.29
N LYS A 172 -23.58 -8.48 -8.62
CA LYS A 172 -24.24 -9.43 -9.53
C LYS A 172 -25.52 -9.98 -8.91
N LYS A 173 -25.44 -10.46 -7.67
CA LYS A 173 -26.59 -11.01 -6.96
C LYS A 173 -27.66 -9.96 -6.69
N ILE A 174 -27.26 -8.73 -6.33
CA ILE A 174 -28.22 -7.63 -6.17
C ILE A 174 -28.94 -7.37 -7.51
N LEU A 175 -28.21 -7.33 -8.63
CA LEU A 175 -28.82 -7.12 -9.95
C LEU A 175 -29.79 -8.26 -10.33
N ASP A 176 -29.45 -9.51 -10.01
CA ASP A 176 -30.31 -10.65 -10.28
C ASP A 176 -31.56 -10.63 -9.38
N ASN A 177 -31.43 -10.25 -8.11
CA ASN A 177 -32.57 -10.08 -7.20
C ASN A 177 -33.53 -8.97 -7.71
N LEU A 178 -32.99 -7.85 -8.19
CA LEU A 178 -33.81 -6.76 -8.76
C LEU A 178 -34.57 -7.23 -9.99
N LYS A 179 -33.91 -7.96 -10.91
CA LYS A 179 -34.58 -8.55 -12.08
C LYS A 179 -35.70 -9.51 -11.67
N GLN A 180 -35.45 -10.38 -10.70
CA GLN A 180 -36.47 -11.31 -10.21
C GLN A 180 -37.65 -10.57 -9.57
N GLN A 181 -37.41 -9.44 -8.90
CA GLN A 181 -38.49 -8.59 -8.37
C GLN A 181 -39.27 -7.91 -9.50
N GLU A 182 -38.60 -7.38 -10.51
CA GLU A 182 -39.22 -6.79 -11.70
C GLU A 182 -40.07 -7.83 -12.47
N GLU A 183 -39.55 -9.03 -12.71
CA GLU A 183 -40.27 -10.12 -13.36
C GLU A 183 -41.52 -10.56 -12.58
N LYS A 184 -41.43 -10.62 -11.24
CA LYS A 184 -42.59 -10.92 -10.39
C LYS A 184 -43.65 -9.82 -10.48
N LEU A 185 -43.24 -8.56 -10.49
CA LEU A 185 -44.16 -7.43 -10.64
C LEU A 185 -44.79 -7.38 -12.03
N GLN A 186 -44.05 -7.76 -13.08
CA GLN A 186 -44.58 -7.87 -14.44
C GLN A 186 -45.63 -8.98 -14.55
N LYS A 187 -45.32 -10.19 -14.06
CA LYS A 187 -46.28 -11.31 -14.03
C LYS A 187 -47.54 -10.98 -13.24
N LEU A 188 -47.41 -10.24 -12.14
CA LEU A 188 -48.57 -9.78 -11.37
C LEU A 188 -49.35 -8.69 -12.10
N ALA A 189 -48.69 -7.80 -12.84
CA ALA A 189 -49.38 -6.77 -13.62
C ALA A 189 -50.17 -7.34 -14.80
N GLU A 190 -49.73 -8.47 -15.37
CA GLU A 190 -50.47 -9.21 -16.42
C GLU A 190 -51.78 -9.81 -15.89
N VAL A 191 -51.83 -10.18 -14.62
CA VAL A 191 -53.03 -10.75 -13.97
C VAL A 191 -53.89 -9.64 -13.36
N ASP A 192 -53.31 -8.82 -12.48
CA ASP A 192 -53.97 -7.77 -11.71
C ASP A 192 -53.10 -6.49 -11.63
N SER A 193 -53.38 -5.53 -12.51
CA SER A 193 -52.64 -4.25 -12.58
C SER A 193 -52.71 -3.43 -11.29
N GLU A 194 -53.87 -3.37 -10.63
CA GLU A 194 -54.07 -2.60 -9.41
C GLU A 194 -53.23 -3.14 -8.24
N ARG A 195 -53.26 -4.46 -8.03
CA ARG A 195 -52.44 -5.12 -6.99
C ARG A 195 -50.95 -4.94 -7.24
N ALA A 196 -50.53 -4.98 -8.51
CA ALA A 196 -49.13 -4.74 -8.87
C ALA A 196 -48.69 -3.30 -8.54
N ASN A 197 -49.55 -2.31 -8.74
CA ASN A 197 -49.26 -0.92 -8.40
C ASN A 197 -49.18 -0.69 -6.89
N GLU A 198 -50.11 -1.26 -6.11
CA GLU A 198 -50.01 -1.23 -4.64
C GLU A 198 -48.71 -1.85 -4.11
N LEU A 199 -48.28 -2.98 -4.69
CA LEU A 199 -47.03 -3.64 -4.30
C LEU A 199 -45.80 -2.80 -4.66
N LYS A 200 -45.81 -2.12 -5.82
CA LYS A 200 -44.76 -1.17 -6.20
C LYS A 200 -44.69 -0.01 -5.21
N GLU A 201 -45.83 0.57 -4.83
CA GLU A 201 -45.87 1.64 -3.84
C GLU A 201 -45.38 1.19 -2.47
N LYS A 202 -45.87 0.04 -1.97
CA LYS A 202 -45.40 -0.57 -0.71
C LYS A 202 -43.89 -0.81 -0.73
N ALA A 203 -43.35 -1.30 -1.85
CA ALA A 203 -41.90 -1.48 -2.01
C ALA A 203 -41.13 -0.15 -2.04
N ALA A 204 -41.66 0.88 -2.69
CA ALA A 204 -41.07 2.21 -2.71
C ALA A 204 -41.03 2.83 -1.31
N TRP A 205 -42.13 2.77 -0.56
CA TRP A 205 -42.20 3.24 0.83
C TRP A 205 -41.23 2.49 1.75
N LYS A 206 -41.14 1.16 1.61
CA LYS A 206 -40.17 0.35 2.36
C LYS A 206 -38.73 0.79 2.08
N ASN A 207 -38.39 1.05 0.82
CA ASN A 207 -37.06 1.53 0.44
C ASN A 207 -36.76 2.91 1.04
N ILE A 208 -37.72 3.83 1.01
CA ILE A 208 -37.59 5.15 1.63
C ILE A 208 -37.36 5.02 3.14
N LEU A 209 -38.12 4.16 3.82
CA LEU A 209 -37.98 3.91 5.25
C LEU A 209 -36.59 3.34 5.60
N GLN A 210 -36.12 2.35 4.83
CA GLN A 210 -34.78 1.76 5.01
C GLN A 210 -33.66 2.79 4.78
N LYS A 211 -33.82 3.66 3.78
CA LYS A 211 -32.89 4.78 3.54
C LYS A 211 -32.88 5.76 4.72
N ALA A 212 -34.04 6.04 5.31
CA ALA A 212 -34.18 6.92 6.48
C ALA A 212 -33.58 6.29 7.75
N GLU A 213 -33.73 4.98 7.94
CA GLU A 213 -33.07 4.20 9.00
C GLU A 213 -31.53 4.23 8.88
N GLY A 214 -31.02 4.56 7.69
CA GLY A 214 -29.59 4.63 7.40
C GLY A 214 -29.04 3.37 6.71
N GLU A 215 -29.91 2.45 6.29
CA GLU A 215 -29.53 1.31 5.47
C GLU A 215 -29.16 1.76 4.05
N LYS A 216 -28.03 1.25 3.53
CA LYS A 216 -27.54 1.57 2.18
C LYS A 216 -28.21 0.68 1.15
N VAL A 217 -29.41 1.06 0.75
CA VAL A 217 -30.17 0.37 -0.30
C VAL A 217 -29.54 0.61 -1.68
N LYS A 218 -29.41 -0.43 -2.51
CA LYS A 218 -28.66 -0.42 -3.78
C LYS A 218 -29.53 -0.90 -4.94
N ASP A 219 -30.48 -0.08 -5.36
CA ASP A 219 -31.50 -0.53 -6.32
C ASP A 219 -31.24 -0.08 -7.75
N ASP A 220 -30.22 0.74 -8.00
CA ASP A 220 -29.97 1.28 -9.33
C ASP A 220 -29.28 0.26 -10.27
N PRO A 221 -29.96 -0.28 -11.30
CA PRO A 221 -29.40 -1.32 -12.15
C PRO A 221 -28.22 -0.82 -12.98
N SER A 222 -28.23 0.47 -13.38
CA SER A 222 -27.13 1.10 -14.13
C SER A 222 -25.85 1.17 -13.30
N LEU A 223 -25.95 1.54 -12.01
CA LEU A 223 -24.79 1.60 -11.11
C LEU A 223 -24.26 0.21 -10.77
N LEU A 224 -25.14 -0.78 -10.59
CA LEU A 224 -24.76 -2.16 -10.38
C LEU A 224 -23.98 -2.73 -11.58
N LYS A 225 -24.48 -2.52 -12.81
CA LYS A 225 -23.76 -2.87 -14.04
C LYS A 225 -22.39 -2.20 -14.14
N LYS A 226 -22.28 -0.89 -13.81
CA LYS A 226 -20.99 -0.18 -13.77
C LYS A 226 -20.04 -0.76 -12.72
N SER A 227 -20.56 -1.13 -11.55
CA SER A 227 -19.78 -1.76 -10.47
C SER A 227 -19.22 -3.11 -10.91
N ILE A 228 -20.05 -3.94 -11.57
CA ILE A 228 -19.63 -5.23 -12.15
C ILE A 228 -18.50 -5.01 -13.17
N LYS A 229 -18.67 -4.10 -14.13
CA LYS A 229 -17.63 -3.77 -15.12
C LYS A 229 -16.32 -3.31 -14.46
N LYS A 230 -16.40 -2.50 -13.40
CA LYS A 230 -15.22 -2.05 -12.65
C LYS A 230 -14.52 -3.20 -11.94
N MET A 231 -15.26 -4.15 -11.36
CA MET A 231 -14.70 -5.36 -10.77
C MET A 231 -14.00 -6.23 -11.82
N GLU A 232 -14.62 -6.42 -12.97
CA GLU A 232 -14.06 -7.19 -14.08
C GLU A 232 -12.79 -6.52 -14.64
N GLN A 233 -12.78 -5.20 -14.80
CA GLN A 233 -11.57 -4.47 -15.21
C GLN A 233 -10.43 -4.59 -14.19
N LYS A 234 -10.74 -4.56 -12.88
CA LYS A 234 -9.75 -4.82 -11.83
C LYS A 234 -9.18 -6.23 -11.93
N LYS A 235 -10.02 -7.24 -12.17
CA LYS A 235 -9.57 -8.62 -12.37
C LYS A 235 -8.68 -8.73 -13.62
N LYS A 236 -9.09 -8.17 -14.75
CA LYS A 236 -8.31 -8.16 -16.01
C LYS A 236 -6.95 -7.49 -15.82
N THR A 237 -6.90 -6.33 -15.17
CA THR A 237 -5.63 -5.62 -14.89
C THR A 237 -4.72 -6.39 -13.94
N SER A 238 -5.29 -7.06 -12.93
CA SER A 238 -4.54 -7.94 -12.03
C SER A 238 -3.98 -9.16 -12.76
N GLN A 239 -4.80 -9.78 -13.63
CA GLN A 239 -4.41 -10.91 -14.46
C GLN A 239 -3.24 -10.54 -15.38
N LYS A 240 -3.37 -9.45 -16.16
CA LYS A 240 -2.29 -8.96 -17.04
C LYS A 240 -0.99 -8.68 -16.28
N LYS A 241 -1.09 -8.09 -15.08
CA LYS A 241 0.08 -7.85 -14.21
C LYS A 241 0.72 -9.16 -13.75
N TRP A 242 -0.07 -10.17 -13.45
CA TRP A 242 0.42 -11.49 -13.04
C TRP A 242 1.10 -12.21 -14.20
N GLU A 243 0.47 -12.23 -15.37
CA GLU A 243 1.04 -12.76 -16.61
C GLU A 243 2.37 -12.08 -16.96
N GLY A 244 2.42 -10.74 -16.90
CA GLY A 244 3.65 -9.99 -17.13
C GLY A 244 4.76 -10.30 -16.11
N ARG A 245 4.41 -10.61 -14.86
CA ARG A 245 5.39 -11.07 -13.86
C ARG A 245 5.93 -12.45 -14.20
N ILE A 246 5.08 -13.39 -14.60
CA ILE A 246 5.49 -14.73 -15.02
C ILE A 246 6.40 -14.65 -16.24
N GLN A 247 6.02 -13.89 -17.26
CA GLN A 247 6.82 -13.68 -18.47
C GLN A 247 8.17 -13.05 -18.14
N ASN A 248 8.22 -12.04 -17.27
CA ASN A 248 9.50 -11.43 -16.86
C ASN A 248 10.40 -12.42 -16.11
N VAL A 249 9.84 -13.26 -15.24
CA VAL A 249 10.59 -14.32 -14.55
C VAL A 249 11.14 -15.32 -15.56
N GLN A 250 10.32 -15.75 -16.52
CA GLN A 250 10.73 -16.69 -17.55
C GLN A 250 11.82 -16.11 -18.45
N LYS A 251 11.64 -14.88 -18.93
CA LYS A 251 12.64 -14.15 -19.71
C LYS A 251 13.97 -14.03 -18.97
N LYS A 252 13.95 -13.68 -17.68
CA LYS A 252 15.17 -13.62 -16.85
C LYS A 252 15.87 -14.98 -16.70
N LYS A 253 15.11 -16.07 -16.60
CA LYS A 253 15.68 -17.43 -16.58
C LYS A 253 16.35 -17.76 -17.92
N GLU A 254 15.66 -17.51 -19.02
CA GLU A 254 16.16 -17.75 -20.38
C GLU A 254 17.39 -16.90 -20.70
N GLU A 255 17.39 -15.62 -20.38
CA GLU A 255 18.53 -14.72 -20.56
C GLU A 255 19.78 -15.23 -19.81
N ARG A 256 19.62 -15.70 -18.57
CA ARG A 256 20.74 -16.28 -17.81
C ARG A 256 21.26 -17.56 -18.45
N GLN A 257 20.36 -18.42 -18.93
CA GLN A 257 20.75 -19.66 -19.62
C GLN A 257 21.42 -19.36 -20.97
N ASN A 258 20.93 -18.37 -21.73
CA ASN A 258 21.54 -17.92 -22.98
C ASN A 258 22.95 -17.41 -22.74
N LYS A 259 23.14 -16.51 -21.76
CA LYS A 259 24.47 -16.02 -21.37
C LYS A 259 25.41 -17.17 -20.97
N ARG A 260 24.92 -18.17 -20.24
CA ARG A 260 25.71 -19.36 -19.89
C ARG A 260 26.10 -20.17 -21.14
N ARG A 261 25.16 -20.42 -22.05
CA ARG A 261 25.39 -21.14 -23.31
C ARG A 261 26.41 -20.42 -24.19
N GLU A 262 26.28 -19.10 -24.32
CA GLU A 262 27.21 -18.24 -25.07
C GLU A 262 28.62 -18.30 -24.46
N ASN A 263 28.75 -18.15 -23.14
CA ASN A 263 30.04 -18.23 -22.46
C ASN A 263 30.70 -19.61 -22.62
N ILE A 264 29.91 -20.70 -22.53
CA ILE A 264 30.42 -22.06 -22.77
C ILE A 264 30.87 -22.22 -24.23
N SER A 265 30.08 -21.74 -25.20
CA SER A 265 30.42 -21.77 -26.61
C SER A 265 31.71 -20.98 -26.90
N LYS A 266 31.83 -19.77 -26.33
CA LYS A 266 33.04 -18.95 -26.43
C LYS A 266 34.27 -19.66 -25.86
N LYS A 267 34.16 -20.24 -24.65
CA LYS A 267 35.25 -21.06 -24.06
C LYS A 267 35.63 -22.27 -24.93
N LYS A 268 34.66 -22.95 -25.53
CA LYS A 268 34.93 -24.07 -26.45
C LYS A 268 35.68 -23.59 -27.71
N LYS A 269 35.23 -22.48 -28.32
CA LYS A 269 35.90 -21.88 -29.49
C LYS A 269 37.32 -21.41 -29.15
N GLU A 270 37.52 -20.75 -28.02
CA GLU A 270 38.84 -20.32 -27.54
C GLU A 270 39.79 -21.50 -27.31
N LYS A 271 39.31 -22.60 -26.71
CA LYS A 271 40.11 -23.82 -26.55
C LYS A 271 40.54 -24.39 -27.91
N LYS A 272 39.61 -24.53 -28.86
CA LYS A 272 39.92 -24.98 -30.23
C LYS A 272 40.93 -24.04 -30.91
N ALA A 273 40.73 -22.73 -30.83
CA ALA A 273 41.64 -21.74 -31.40
C ALA A 273 43.04 -21.79 -30.77
N LYS A 274 43.15 -22.02 -29.46
CA LYS A 274 44.44 -22.22 -28.78
C LYS A 274 45.18 -23.47 -29.28
N VAL A 275 44.46 -24.58 -29.46
CA VAL A 275 45.03 -25.82 -30.01
C VAL A 275 45.53 -25.60 -31.44
N VAL A 276 44.72 -24.97 -32.30
CA VAL A 276 45.13 -24.63 -33.68
C VAL A 276 46.36 -23.73 -33.68
N LYS A 277 46.35 -22.63 -32.90
CA LYS A 277 47.51 -21.72 -32.77
C LYS A 277 48.79 -22.44 -32.30
N ALA A 278 48.66 -23.38 -31.37
CA ALA A 278 49.80 -24.17 -30.89
C ALA A 278 50.33 -25.15 -31.95
N ALA A 279 49.46 -25.71 -32.79
CA ALA A 279 49.85 -26.60 -33.89
C ALA A 279 50.55 -25.84 -35.03
N VAL A 280 50.06 -24.64 -35.36
CA VAL A 280 50.69 -23.72 -36.33
C VAL A 280 52.10 -23.32 -35.87
N LYS A 281 52.25 -22.91 -34.59
CA LYS A 281 53.57 -22.58 -34.02
C LYS A 281 54.58 -23.73 -34.06
N ARG A 282 54.10 -24.99 -34.08
CA ARG A 282 54.93 -26.20 -34.17
C ARG A 282 55.13 -26.68 -35.61
N GLY A 283 54.65 -25.93 -36.62
CA GLY A 283 54.75 -26.31 -38.03
C GLY A 283 53.90 -27.52 -38.44
N ARG A 284 53.00 -28.02 -37.57
CA ARG A 284 52.15 -29.20 -37.87
C ARG A 284 50.89 -28.86 -38.66
N VAL A 285 50.54 -27.58 -38.73
CA VAL A 285 49.38 -27.08 -39.47
C VAL A 285 49.87 -25.91 -40.31
N VAL A 286 49.85 -26.09 -41.63
CA VAL A 286 49.99 -25.01 -42.60
C VAL A 286 48.58 -24.41 -42.75
N ILE A 287 48.45 -23.13 -42.42
CA ILE A 287 47.23 -22.35 -42.68
C ILE A 287 47.26 -21.90 -44.13
#